data_AF-A0A8H5U9I7-F1
#
_entry.id   AF-A0A8H5U9I7-F1
#
_cell.length_a   1.000
_cell.length_b   1.000
_cell.length_c   1.000
_cell.angle_alpha   90.00
_cell.angle_beta   90.00
_cell.angle_gamma   90.00
#
_symmetry.space_group_name_H-M   'P 1'
#
loop_
_entity.id
_entity.type
_entity.pdbx_description
1 polymer ?
#
loop_
_entity_poly.entity_id
_entity_poly.type
_entity_poly.pdbx_seq_one_letter_code
_entity_poly.pdbx_strand_id
1 'polypeptide(L)'
;MASSAPKVAPPERRDPLDVIDKQADEIVALIKKSKHFIVFTVQPLIGIGIPDFRGPEGAWTLRAQGRARTGKATSTLQAIPTPTHMALVELQNQGVLKYLVSQNCDGLHRRSGILRDRISELHGNSNRECCKDCGKEYIRDFRAVASYEKSVHDHRTGRKCTVCGGNLLDTIINFGEFLPEEPLKLARSHAKKADLCIALGSSLSVPPASGIPETCGKSKKSKLIICNLQETYMEGIADMHIWTESDVLMTRVMDRLGYSIPSFILKRRLVIKIERDAHDRQVVVLTGVDDDGTPVTYLQSVKLEDSRRIVRSEPFSFVFREGLDNGAEVKFALEFMGHYNEPNVAIDYSVPEEEGAETVYDLSYDPTTLTMFACKLLIILGISLSVNAFSLYEPGTDEDVTKACDKAMSADIDCDREVISFLNGGWYGSLDSEELTDAVCTKACSQSLQDWIADVSEGCEDEDKARGVIRIWTGWNATCLKDTKTGRYCNDIIADFTDFGGDEELPHDELCHPCYVKRLEMYKPSPYALNIKWHEEQLELVHKKCGSSVSTETAAPTSSKGETSEAATTAEASKSSQTANSEEESVSSTGTPVQTMSSEPTVSSTPNAAAKSVRGELFGSRALMLLLSMNLFFM
;
A
#
# COMPACT_ATOMS: atom_id res chain seq x y z
N MET A 1 22.72 26.02 7.23
CA MET A 1 23.00 24.73 7.91
C MET A 1 24.47 24.36 7.98
N ALA A 2 25.33 24.56 6.96
CA ALA A 2 26.77 24.32 7.13
C ALA A 2 27.40 25.13 8.29
N SER A 3 26.81 26.27 8.63
CA SER A 3 27.17 27.09 9.81
C SER A 3 26.60 26.60 11.14
N SER A 4 25.56 25.76 11.14
CA SER A 4 24.92 25.22 12.35
C SER A 4 25.20 23.73 12.57
N ALA A 5 25.72 23.03 11.56
CA ALA A 5 26.24 21.68 11.70
C ALA A 5 27.60 21.75 12.41
N PRO A 6 27.84 20.88 13.40
CA PRO A 6 29.12 20.88 14.08
C PRO A 6 30.22 20.44 13.11
N LYS A 7 31.38 21.10 13.16
CA LYS A 7 32.56 20.70 12.35
C LYS A 7 33.07 19.31 12.73
N VAL A 8 32.80 18.89 13.96
CA VAL A 8 33.13 17.57 14.50
C VAL A 8 31.83 16.91 14.89
N ALA A 9 31.51 15.79 14.25
CA ALA A 9 30.33 15.01 14.58
C ALA A 9 30.45 14.46 16.03
N PRO A 10 29.34 14.35 16.79
CA PRO A 10 29.35 13.65 18.07
C PRO A 10 29.91 12.22 17.90
N PRO A 11 30.62 11.68 18.91
CA PRO A 11 31.17 10.35 18.83
C PRO A 11 30.05 9.31 18.67
N GLU A 12 30.29 8.30 17.83
CA GLU A 12 29.40 7.15 17.73
C GLU A 12 29.65 6.17 18.89
N ARG A 13 28.57 5.60 19.40
CA ARG A 13 28.57 4.53 20.41
C ARG A 13 27.89 3.30 19.83
N ARG A 14 28.36 2.12 20.23
CA ARG A 14 27.78 0.83 19.86
C ARG A 14 27.74 -0.07 21.09
N ASP A 15 26.55 -0.47 21.50
CA ASP A 15 26.39 -1.41 22.61
C ASP A 15 26.68 -2.85 22.13
N PRO A 16 27.17 -3.72 23.03
CA PRO A 16 27.29 -5.15 22.75
C PRO A 16 25.94 -5.79 22.37
N LEU A 17 25.97 -6.80 21.49
CA LEU A 17 24.74 -7.43 20.98
C LEU A 17 23.87 -8.04 22.09
N ASP A 18 24.45 -8.56 23.17
CA ASP A 18 23.69 -9.12 24.30
C ASP A 18 22.95 -8.03 25.11
N VAL A 19 23.45 -6.79 25.09
CA VAL A 19 22.74 -5.64 25.66
C VAL A 19 21.59 -5.24 24.74
N ILE A 20 21.85 -5.15 23.42
CA ILE A 20 20.80 -4.86 22.42
C ILE A 20 19.70 -5.93 22.46
N ASP A 21 20.06 -7.19 22.67
CA ASP A 21 19.12 -8.30 22.77
C ASP A 21 18.15 -8.13 23.95
N LYS A 22 18.65 -7.71 25.12
CA LYS A 22 17.82 -7.42 26.30
C LYS A 22 16.94 -6.19 26.09
N GLN A 23 17.49 -5.15 25.47
CA GLN A 23 16.72 -3.95 25.13
C GLN A 23 15.61 -4.27 24.12
N ALA A 24 15.87 -5.16 23.16
CA ALA A 24 14.86 -5.63 22.23
C ALA A 24 13.74 -6.40 22.93
N ASP A 25 14.05 -7.24 23.94
CA ASP A 25 13.03 -7.91 24.77
C ASP A 25 12.11 -6.89 25.49
N GLU A 26 12.71 -5.85 26.06
CA GLU A 26 11.96 -4.77 26.72
C GLU A 26 11.10 -3.98 25.73
N ILE A 27 11.63 -3.65 24.56
CA ILE A 27 10.86 -3.01 23.47
C ILE A 27 9.68 -3.88 23.06
N VAL A 28 9.89 -5.17 22.86
CA VAL A 28 8.80 -6.09 22.47
C VAL A 28 7.72 -6.14 23.55
N ALA A 29 8.10 -6.13 24.84
CA ALA A 29 7.14 -6.05 25.92
C ALA A 29 6.35 -4.73 25.92
N LEU A 30 6.98 -3.62 25.53
CA LEU A 30 6.30 -2.32 25.37
C LEU A 30 5.38 -2.30 24.14
N ILE A 31 5.84 -2.78 22.99
CA ILE A 31 5.03 -2.90 21.77
C ILE A 31 3.79 -3.76 22.04
N LYS A 32 3.96 -4.91 22.70
CA LYS A 32 2.84 -5.81 23.06
C LYS A 32 1.83 -5.21 24.05
N LYS A 33 2.17 -4.12 24.74
CA LYS A 33 1.27 -3.42 25.68
C LYS A 33 0.71 -2.12 25.09
N SER A 34 1.37 -1.58 24.08
CA SER A 34 1.04 -0.31 23.47
C SER A 34 -0.25 -0.43 22.67
N LYS A 35 -1.19 0.50 22.93
CA LYS A 35 -2.41 0.66 22.14
C LYS A 35 -2.16 1.55 20.93
N HIS A 36 -1.21 2.49 21.05
CA HIS A 36 -0.90 3.46 20.01
C HIS A 36 0.61 3.66 19.84
N PHE A 37 1.24 2.67 19.20
CA PHE A 37 2.65 2.69 18.88
C PHE A 37 2.92 3.50 17.61
N ILE A 38 3.83 4.47 17.70
CA ILE A 38 4.32 5.24 16.55
C ILE A 38 5.84 5.15 16.41
N VAL A 39 6.32 5.37 15.20
CA VAL A 39 7.75 5.47 14.91
C VAL A 39 8.08 6.83 14.31
N PHE A 40 9.20 7.40 14.72
CA PHE A 40 9.76 8.63 14.16
C PHE A 40 11.11 8.32 13.51
N THR A 41 11.28 8.57 12.21
CA THR A 41 12.48 8.14 11.48
C THR A 41 13.24 9.29 10.83
N VAL A 42 14.56 9.27 11.01
CA VAL A 42 15.53 9.74 10.02
C VAL A 42 16.49 8.57 9.83
N GLN A 43 16.26 7.66 8.90
CA GLN A 43 17.20 6.55 8.79
C GLN A 43 18.47 7.00 8.05
N PRO A 44 19.66 6.93 8.67
CA PRO A 44 20.91 7.04 7.92
C PRO A 44 21.03 5.80 7.02
N LEU A 45 20.78 5.97 5.74
CA LEU A 45 20.86 4.92 4.70
C LEU A 45 22.33 4.57 4.35
N ILE A 46 23.24 4.71 5.33
CA ILE A 46 24.68 4.53 5.16
C ILE A 46 24.99 3.10 4.72
N GLY A 47 24.27 2.12 5.27
CA GLY A 47 24.39 0.69 4.92
C GLY A 47 24.09 0.37 3.45
N ILE A 48 23.31 1.22 2.77
CA ILE A 48 23.02 1.11 1.33
C ILE A 48 23.69 2.23 0.51
N GLY A 49 24.66 2.94 1.10
CA GLY A 49 25.52 3.90 0.40
C GLY A 49 24.98 5.33 0.26
N ILE A 50 23.86 5.68 0.91
CA ILE A 50 23.33 7.05 0.95
C ILE A 50 23.84 7.74 2.25
N PRO A 51 24.51 8.90 2.16
CA PRO A 51 24.99 9.64 3.33
C PRO A 51 23.86 10.06 4.25
N ASP A 52 24.16 10.10 5.55
CA ASP A 52 23.38 10.91 6.48
C ASP A 52 23.74 12.40 6.35
N PHE A 53 23.16 13.22 7.21
CA PHE A 53 23.41 14.66 7.21
C PHE A 53 24.48 15.12 8.20
N ARG A 54 24.63 14.47 9.36
CA ARG A 54 25.39 15.00 10.51
C ARG A 54 26.33 13.99 11.18
N GLY A 55 26.39 12.76 10.68
CA GLY A 55 27.37 11.78 11.11
C GLY A 55 28.78 12.16 10.68
N PRO A 56 29.78 11.32 10.98
CA PRO A 56 31.18 11.58 10.66
C PRO A 56 31.43 11.90 9.18
N GLU A 57 30.73 11.21 8.28
CA GLU A 57 30.77 11.39 6.83
C GLU A 57 29.46 11.98 6.26
N GLY A 58 28.72 12.68 7.12
CA GLY A 58 27.45 13.32 6.79
C GLY A 58 27.61 14.54 5.89
N ALA A 59 26.60 14.80 5.05
CA ALA A 59 26.66 15.86 4.04
C ALA A 59 26.96 17.25 4.63
N TRP A 60 26.38 17.61 5.78
CA TRP A 60 26.64 18.90 6.43
C TRP A 60 27.93 18.91 7.23
N THR A 61 28.33 17.79 7.84
CA THR A 61 29.60 17.65 8.55
C THR A 61 30.77 17.88 7.59
N LEU A 62 30.79 17.20 6.45
CA LEU A 62 31.82 17.34 5.43
C LEU A 62 31.86 18.76 4.88
N ARG A 63 30.69 19.35 4.58
CA ARG A 63 30.61 20.74 4.10
C ARG A 63 31.14 21.74 5.13
N ALA A 64 30.87 21.54 6.42
CA ALA A 64 31.39 22.38 7.51
C ALA A 64 32.91 22.25 7.68
N GLN A 65 33.49 21.11 7.31
CA GLN A 65 34.93 20.85 7.26
C GLN A 65 35.59 21.36 5.97
N GLY A 66 34.83 21.85 4.98
CA GLY A 66 35.35 22.20 3.66
C GLY A 66 35.77 20.96 2.83
N ARG A 67 35.28 19.77 3.19
CA ARG A 67 35.56 18.51 2.52
C ARG A 67 34.38 18.10 1.64
N ALA A 68 34.68 17.40 0.56
CA ALA A 68 33.70 16.64 -0.22
C ALA A 68 33.78 15.16 0.15
N ARG A 69 32.68 14.43 -0.03
CA ARG A 69 32.66 12.97 0.16
C ARG A 69 33.53 12.31 -0.91
N THR A 70 34.34 11.34 -0.51
CA THR A 70 35.25 10.60 -1.40
C THR A 70 34.69 9.25 -1.84
N GLY A 71 33.74 8.67 -1.10
CA GLY A 71 33.09 7.40 -1.44
C GLY A 71 31.98 7.55 -2.49
N LYS A 72 31.77 6.49 -3.29
CA LYS A 72 30.67 6.41 -4.27
C LYS A 72 29.33 6.50 -3.52
N ALA A 73 28.51 7.49 -3.86
CA ALA A 73 27.15 7.58 -3.35
C ALA A 73 26.23 6.69 -4.19
N THR A 74 25.38 5.91 -3.53
CA THR A 74 24.29 5.20 -4.22
C THR A 74 23.26 6.23 -4.67
N SER A 75 22.80 6.12 -5.92
CA SER A 75 21.69 6.95 -6.39
C SER A 75 20.43 6.57 -5.62
N THR A 76 19.68 7.53 -5.10
CA THR A 76 18.38 7.27 -4.45
C THR A 76 17.38 6.57 -5.38
N LEU A 77 17.57 6.72 -6.70
CA LEU A 77 16.80 5.99 -7.70
C LEU A 77 16.97 4.48 -7.56
N GLN A 78 18.19 4.03 -7.28
CA GLN A 78 18.55 2.60 -7.19
C GLN A 78 18.56 2.08 -5.75
N ALA A 79 18.12 2.89 -4.79
CA ALA A 79 18.07 2.50 -3.39
C ALA A 79 16.94 1.50 -3.16
N ILE A 80 17.26 0.39 -2.52
CA ILE A 80 16.32 -0.64 -2.10
C ILE A 80 15.95 -0.38 -0.63
N PRO A 81 14.67 -0.47 -0.23
CA PRO A 81 14.27 -0.38 1.17
C PRO A 81 15.09 -1.30 2.08
N THR A 82 15.52 -0.79 3.22
CA THR A 82 16.34 -1.55 4.17
C THR A 82 15.48 -2.52 5.01
N PRO A 83 16.08 -3.47 5.76
CA PRO A 83 15.34 -4.30 6.70
C PRO A 83 14.49 -3.51 7.69
N THR A 84 14.93 -2.32 8.14
CA THR A 84 14.07 -1.43 8.96
C THR A 84 12.82 -0.98 8.22
N HIS A 85 12.94 -0.56 6.95
CA HIS A 85 11.76 -0.15 6.16
C HIS A 85 10.77 -1.31 6.04
N MET A 86 11.27 -2.49 5.68
CA MET A 86 10.43 -3.68 5.51
C MET A 86 9.84 -4.18 6.84
N ALA A 87 10.56 -4.03 7.95
CA ALA A 87 10.04 -4.31 9.29
C ALA A 87 8.88 -3.37 9.66
N LEU A 88 8.98 -2.08 9.31
CA LEU A 88 7.91 -1.11 9.55
C LEU A 88 6.68 -1.39 8.68
N VAL A 89 6.87 -1.86 7.45
CA VAL A 89 5.77 -2.34 6.59
C VAL A 89 5.06 -3.50 7.26
N GLU A 90 5.80 -4.50 7.73
CA GLU A 90 5.19 -5.65 8.40
C GLU A 90 4.47 -5.27 9.69
N LEU A 91 5.08 -4.42 10.52
CA LEU A 91 4.42 -3.91 11.74
C LEU A 91 3.14 -3.13 11.42
N GLN A 92 3.08 -2.44 10.28
CA GLN A 92 1.86 -1.76 9.82
C GLN A 92 0.81 -2.77 9.34
N ASN A 93 1.21 -3.79 8.56
CA ASN A 93 0.33 -4.87 8.10
C ASN A 93 -0.30 -5.64 9.26
N GLN A 94 0.48 -5.88 10.33
CA GLN A 94 0.00 -6.52 11.57
C GLN A 94 -0.87 -5.58 12.43
N GLY A 95 -1.08 -4.32 12.00
CA GLY A 95 -1.83 -3.31 12.74
C GLY A 95 -1.16 -2.85 14.04
N VAL A 96 0.11 -3.19 14.25
CA VAL A 96 0.90 -2.88 15.45
C VAL A 96 1.42 -1.44 15.38
N LEU A 97 2.03 -1.06 14.25
CA LEU A 97 2.45 0.32 13.99
C LEU A 97 1.24 1.16 13.58
N LYS A 98 0.81 2.09 14.45
CA LYS A 98 -0.35 2.96 14.16
C LYS A 98 -0.01 4.11 13.24
N TYR A 99 1.23 4.61 13.30
CA TYR A 99 1.62 5.74 12.47
C TYR A 99 3.13 5.87 12.33
N LEU A 100 3.57 6.26 11.13
CA LEU A 100 4.96 6.56 10.83
C LEU A 100 5.15 8.06 10.59
N VAL A 101 6.11 8.66 11.28
CA VAL A 101 6.50 10.06 11.04
C VAL A 101 7.92 10.06 10.50
N SER A 102 8.11 10.59 9.30
CA SER A 102 9.40 10.59 8.63
C SER A 102 9.89 11.99 8.32
N GLN A 103 11.18 12.19 8.55
CA GLN A 103 11.94 13.36 8.08
C GLN A 103 12.76 13.07 6.81
N ASN A 104 12.76 11.81 6.36
CA ASN A 104 13.47 11.38 5.17
C ASN A 104 12.77 11.87 3.89
N CYS A 105 13.56 12.28 2.91
CA CYS A 105 13.09 12.73 1.60
C CYS A 105 13.36 11.71 0.48
N ASP A 106 13.97 10.57 0.78
CA ASP A 106 14.41 9.54 -0.18
C ASP A 106 13.26 8.75 -0.83
N GLY A 107 12.05 8.83 -0.26
CA GLY A 107 10.85 8.16 -0.75
C GLY A 107 10.78 6.65 -0.46
N LEU A 108 11.74 6.08 0.28
CA LEU A 108 11.82 4.63 0.49
C LEU A 108 10.68 4.05 1.31
N HIS A 109 10.13 4.79 2.28
CA HIS A 109 8.98 4.31 3.05
C HIS A 109 7.75 4.08 2.16
N ARG A 110 7.44 5.01 1.27
CA ARG A 110 6.31 4.84 0.34
C ARG A 110 6.58 3.71 -0.66
N ARG A 111 7.81 3.66 -1.19
CA ARG A 111 8.25 2.58 -2.11
C ARG A 111 8.22 1.20 -1.46
N SER A 112 8.51 1.10 -0.16
CA SER A 112 8.48 -0.19 0.55
C SER A 112 7.08 -0.76 0.76
N GLY A 113 6.03 0.05 0.56
CA GLY A 113 4.64 -0.34 0.78
C GLY A 113 3.98 0.26 2.01
N ILE A 114 4.60 1.26 2.67
CA ILE A 114 3.88 2.01 3.72
C ILE A 114 2.71 2.77 3.10
N LEU A 115 1.53 2.57 3.67
CA LEU A 115 0.29 3.18 3.22
C LEU A 115 0.30 4.70 3.38
N ARG A 116 -0.27 5.39 2.38
CA ARG A 116 -0.28 6.86 2.27
C ARG A 116 -0.89 7.55 3.49
N ASP A 117 -1.98 7.02 3.99
CA ASP A 117 -2.78 7.55 5.09
C ASP A 117 -2.20 7.20 6.47
N ARG A 118 -1.11 6.41 6.52
CA ARG A 118 -0.42 5.97 7.74
C ARG A 118 1.00 6.51 7.88
N ILE A 119 1.34 7.53 7.10
CA ILE A 119 2.63 8.23 7.17
C ILE A 119 2.49 9.75 7.12
N SER A 120 3.38 10.45 7.80
CA SER A 120 3.63 11.89 7.62
C SER A 120 5.07 12.13 7.14
N GLU A 121 5.23 12.55 5.89
CA GLU A 121 6.50 12.92 5.27
C GLU A 121 6.78 14.42 5.50
N LEU A 122 7.36 14.75 6.65
CA LEU A 122 7.44 16.12 7.16
C LEU A 122 8.33 17.04 6.33
N HIS A 123 9.33 16.51 5.63
CA HIS A 123 10.24 17.29 4.77
C HIS A 123 9.98 17.05 3.28
N GLY A 124 8.84 16.42 2.96
CA GLY A 124 8.50 16.03 1.60
C GLY A 124 9.17 14.74 1.16
N ASN A 125 8.91 14.38 -0.10
CA ASN A 125 9.40 13.17 -0.73
C ASN A 125 9.93 13.51 -2.12
N SER A 126 11.17 13.11 -2.40
CA SER A 126 11.86 13.47 -3.64
C SER A 126 11.25 12.84 -4.88
N ASN A 127 10.46 11.78 -4.72
CA ASN A 127 9.73 11.07 -5.75
C ASN A 127 8.27 11.57 -5.90
N ARG A 128 7.81 12.46 -5.02
CA ARG A 128 6.41 12.90 -4.98
C ARG A 128 6.25 14.29 -5.57
N GLU A 129 5.26 14.43 -6.44
CA GLU A 129 4.73 15.70 -6.92
C GLU A 129 3.21 15.77 -6.77
N CYS A 130 2.68 16.98 -6.61
CA CYS A 130 1.26 17.22 -6.37
C CYS A 130 0.74 18.36 -7.23
N CYS A 131 -0.49 18.24 -7.69
CA CYS A 131 -1.20 19.32 -8.33
C CYS A 131 -1.81 20.24 -7.25
N LYS A 132 -1.50 21.54 -7.29
CA LYS A 132 -2.12 22.51 -6.37
C LYS A 132 -3.59 22.78 -6.68
N ASP A 133 -4.01 22.58 -7.91
CA ASP A 133 -5.35 22.96 -8.36
C ASP A 133 -6.40 21.91 -7.97
N CYS A 134 -6.08 20.60 -8.07
CA CYS A 134 -7.00 19.51 -7.74
C CYS A 134 -6.51 18.58 -6.61
N GLY A 135 -5.31 18.79 -6.06
CA GLY A 135 -4.76 17.96 -4.99
C GLY A 135 -4.23 16.58 -5.43
N LYS A 136 -4.31 16.22 -6.73
CA LYS A 136 -3.83 14.93 -7.22
C LYS A 136 -2.33 14.76 -6.97
N GLU A 137 -1.96 13.63 -6.38
CA GLU A 137 -0.58 13.25 -6.10
C GLU A 137 -0.07 12.24 -7.12
N TYR A 138 1.23 12.29 -7.37
CA TYR A 138 1.95 11.35 -8.23
C TYR A 138 3.21 10.90 -7.51
N ILE A 139 3.40 9.59 -7.40
CA ILE A 139 4.67 8.98 -7.00
C ILE A 139 5.41 8.57 -8.27
N ARG A 140 6.67 8.98 -8.38
CA ARG A 140 7.53 8.75 -9.54
C ARG A 140 8.67 7.82 -9.16
N ASP A 141 9.09 6.96 -10.07
CA ASP A 141 10.32 6.19 -9.88
C ASP A 141 11.59 7.05 -9.99
N PHE A 142 11.44 8.30 -10.47
CA PHE A 142 12.49 9.29 -10.55
C PHE A 142 12.28 10.46 -9.60
N ARG A 143 13.33 11.26 -9.41
CA ARG A 143 13.26 12.47 -8.60
C ARG A 143 12.36 13.51 -9.26
N ALA A 144 11.25 13.83 -8.63
CA ALA A 144 10.26 14.77 -9.11
C ALA A 144 10.74 16.23 -9.11
N VAL A 145 11.67 16.57 -8.22
CA VAL A 145 12.27 17.92 -8.13
C VAL A 145 12.89 18.31 -9.47
N ALA A 146 12.43 19.41 -10.06
CA ALA A 146 13.04 19.96 -11.27
C ALA A 146 14.42 20.57 -10.96
N SER A 147 15.24 20.72 -12.00
CA SER A 147 16.42 21.58 -11.90
C SER A 147 15.96 22.98 -11.48
N TYR A 148 16.55 23.51 -10.42
CA TYR A 148 16.26 24.84 -9.85
C TYR A 148 16.71 25.97 -10.81
N GLU A 149 16.07 26.11 -11.97
CA GLU A 149 16.49 27.06 -13.01
C GLU A 149 16.45 28.51 -12.53
N LYS A 150 15.53 28.83 -11.60
CA LYS A 150 15.31 30.20 -11.09
C LYS A 150 15.57 30.35 -9.59
N SER A 151 15.07 29.41 -8.80
CA SER A 151 15.18 29.43 -7.34
C SER A 151 15.00 28.02 -6.78
N VAL A 152 15.60 27.74 -5.62
CA VAL A 152 15.35 26.50 -4.87
C VAL A 152 13.91 26.39 -4.36
N HIS A 153 13.20 27.53 -4.27
CA HIS A 153 11.81 27.63 -3.84
C HIS A 153 10.80 27.55 -5.00
N ASP A 154 11.28 27.38 -6.24
CA ASP A 154 10.40 27.11 -7.38
C ASP A 154 10.16 25.62 -7.49
N HIS A 155 9.06 25.15 -6.90
CA HIS A 155 8.73 23.72 -6.87
C HIS A 155 8.14 23.20 -8.19
N ARG A 156 8.00 24.03 -9.23
CA ARG A 156 7.38 23.57 -10.49
C ARG A 156 8.23 22.48 -11.11
N THR A 157 7.61 21.34 -11.38
CA THR A 157 8.33 20.20 -11.94
C THR A 157 8.43 20.23 -13.46
N GLY A 158 7.75 21.18 -14.10
CA GLY A 158 7.60 21.27 -15.56
C GLY A 158 6.52 20.32 -16.13
N ARG A 159 5.96 19.42 -15.30
CA ARG A 159 4.93 18.46 -15.69
C ARG A 159 3.52 18.97 -15.39
N LYS A 160 2.54 18.39 -16.08
CA LYS A 160 1.12 18.74 -15.98
C LYS A 160 0.32 17.62 -15.34
N CYS A 161 -0.70 18.00 -14.56
CA CYS A 161 -1.64 17.06 -13.98
C CYS A 161 -2.47 16.41 -15.10
N THR A 162 -2.53 15.08 -15.09
CA THR A 162 -3.33 14.28 -16.03
C THR A 162 -4.83 14.44 -15.81
N VAL A 163 -5.25 14.91 -14.64
CA VAL A 163 -6.67 15.10 -14.28
C VAL A 163 -7.18 16.48 -14.70
N CYS A 164 -6.47 17.56 -14.36
CA CYS A 164 -6.96 18.93 -14.56
C CYS A 164 -6.08 19.82 -15.47
N GLY A 165 -4.90 19.34 -15.90
CA GLY A 165 -3.94 20.14 -16.69
C GLY A 165 -3.16 21.19 -15.88
N GLY A 166 -3.39 21.27 -14.56
CA GLY A 166 -2.67 22.14 -13.63
C GLY A 166 -1.17 21.85 -13.56
N ASN A 167 -0.39 22.78 -12.99
CA ASN A 167 1.05 22.56 -12.79
C ASN A 167 1.29 21.56 -11.65
N LEU A 168 2.20 20.61 -11.88
CA LEU A 168 2.69 19.74 -10.82
C LEU A 168 3.86 20.41 -10.08
N LEU A 169 3.83 20.30 -8.76
CA LEU A 169 4.87 20.81 -7.88
C LEU A 169 5.52 19.69 -7.08
N ASP A 170 6.83 19.71 -6.92
CA ASP A 170 7.50 18.81 -5.99
C ASP A 170 7.16 19.17 -4.54
N THR A 171 7.45 18.23 -3.63
CA THR A 171 7.05 18.34 -2.23
C THR A 171 8.21 18.59 -1.28
N ILE A 172 9.45 18.71 -1.80
CA ILE A 172 10.65 18.85 -0.98
C ILE A 172 10.62 20.18 -0.24
N ILE A 173 10.88 20.14 1.07
CA ILE A 173 10.95 21.34 1.88
C ILE A 173 12.38 21.87 1.92
N ASN A 174 12.57 23.09 1.44
CA ASN A 174 13.84 23.82 1.47
C ASN A 174 13.94 24.72 2.72
N PHE A 175 15.16 25.17 3.02
CA PHE A 175 15.37 26.08 4.15
C PHE A 175 14.62 27.40 3.97
N GLY A 176 13.89 27.80 5.02
CA GLY A 176 13.07 29.00 4.99
C GLY A 176 11.60 28.73 4.65
N GLU A 177 11.26 27.51 4.25
CA GLU A 177 9.88 27.08 4.06
C GLU A 177 9.30 26.49 5.35
N PHE A 178 7.97 26.57 5.45
CA PHE A 178 7.23 25.87 6.50
C PHE A 178 7.06 24.40 6.14
N LEU A 179 7.01 23.54 7.16
CA LEU A 179 6.59 22.16 6.96
C LEU A 179 5.12 22.12 6.48
N PRO A 180 4.73 21.11 5.70
CA PRO A 180 3.36 20.98 5.22
C PRO A 180 2.40 20.83 6.42
N GLU A 181 1.32 21.62 6.41
CA GLU A 181 0.44 21.78 7.56
C GLU A 181 -0.27 20.48 7.96
N GLU A 182 -0.94 19.81 7.01
CA GLU A 182 -1.70 18.59 7.30
C GLU A 182 -0.80 17.43 7.77
N PRO A 183 0.33 17.07 7.11
CA PRO A 183 1.25 16.07 7.65
C PRO A 183 1.78 16.43 9.04
N LEU A 184 2.11 17.71 9.31
CA LEU A 184 2.58 18.12 10.63
C LEU A 184 1.46 17.99 11.69
N LYS A 185 0.23 18.34 11.35
CA LYS A 185 -0.95 18.23 12.21
C LYS A 185 -1.27 16.77 12.53
N LEU A 186 -1.26 15.89 11.53
CA LEU A 186 -1.46 14.45 11.71
C LEU A 186 -0.35 13.86 12.60
N ALA A 187 0.92 14.13 12.30
CA ALA A 187 2.05 13.69 13.12
C ALA A 187 1.90 14.12 14.59
N ARG A 188 1.49 15.38 14.84
CA ARG A 188 1.23 15.88 16.20
C ARG A 188 0.04 15.19 16.86
N SER A 189 -1.03 14.93 16.11
CA SER A 189 -2.21 14.21 16.61
C SER A 189 -1.82 12.79 17.05
N HIS A 190 -1.09 12.05 16.21
CA HIS A 190 -0.62 10.71 16.55
C HIS A 190 0.37 10.71 17.71
N ALA A 191 1.27 11.72 17.82
CA ALA A 191 2.17 11.85 18.97
C ALA A 191 1.44 12.10 20.29
N LYS A 192 0.33 12.86 20.29
CA LYS A 192 -0.49 13.07 21.49
C LYS A 192 -1.22 11.81 21.94
N LYS A 193 -1.62 10.95 20.99
CA LYS A 193 -2.30 9.67 21.25
C LYS A 193 -1.33 8.56 21.63
N ALA A 194 -0.05 8.68 21.26
CA ALA A 194 0.93 7.64 21.46
C ALA A 194 1.19 7.32 22.94
N ASP A 195 1.23 6.02 23.23
CA ASP A 195 1.74 5.48 24.49
C ASP A 195 3.15 4.87 24.32
N LEU A 196 3.60 4.68 23.08
CA LEU A 196 4.96 4.32 22.73
C LEU A 196 5.42 5.05 21.46
N CYS A 197 6.59 5.67 21.53
CA CYS A 197 7.28 6.28 20.40
C CYS A 197 8.71 5.76 20.31
N ILE A 198 9.08 5.19 19.17
CA ILE A 198 10.47 4.81 18.89
C ILE A 198 11.06 5.76 17.84
N ALA A 199 12.11 6.48 18.20
CA ALA A 199 12.87 7.33 17.29
C ALA A 199 14.07 6.55 16.71
N LEU A 200 14.12 6.40 15.39
CA LEU A 200 15.15 5.63 14.68
C LEU A 200 16.04 6.57 13.85
N GLY A 201 17.33 6.60 14.17
CA GLY A 201 18.39 7.22 13.36
C GLY A 201 18.41 8.75 13.31
N SER A 202 17.60 9.43 14.12
CA SER A 202 17.53 10.90 14.13
C SER A 202 18.33 11.51 15.25
N SER A 203 19.09 12.57 14.93
CA SER A 203 19.67 13.48 15.94
C SER A 203 18.62 14.25 16.76
N LEU A 204 17.36 14.28 16.31
CA LEU A 204 16.25 15.00 16.94
C LEU A 204 16.48 16.51 17.10
N SER A 205 17.25 17.11 16.19
CA SER A 205 17.74 18.50 16.27
C SER A 205 16.92 19.53 15.47
N VAL A 206 15.93 19.10 14.69
CA VAL A 206 15.25 19.95 13.70
C VAL A 206 13.79 20.19 14.10
N PRO A 207 13.46 21.32 14.74
CA PRO A 207 12.08 21.72 14.95
C PRO A 207 11.45 22.24 13.64
N PRO A 208 10.12 22.15 13.49
CA PRO A 208 9.15 21.60 14.44
C PRO A 208 9.02 20.07 14.41
N ALA A 209 9.70 19.37 13.49
CA ALA A 209 9.62 17.92 13.37
C ALA A 209 10.09 17.17 14.63
N SER A 210 11.16 17.64 15.28
CA SER A 210 11.62 17.09 16.56
C SER A 210 10.58 17.25 17.69
N GLY A 211 9.62 18.17 17.56
CA GLY A 211 8.53 18.31 18.54
C GLY A 211 7.61 17.08 18.64
N ILE A 212 7.63 16.18 17.65
CA ILE A 212 6.85 14.94 17.63
C ILE A 212 7.33 13.98 18.73
N PRO A 213 8.57 13.45 18.70
CA PRO A 213 9.09 12.61 19.78
C PRO A 213 9.21 13.37 21.10
N GLU A 214 9.45 14.69 21.08
CA GLU A 214 9.46 15.51 22.31
C GLU A 214 8.12 15.46 23.05
N THR A 215 7.01 15.49 22.31
CA THR A 215 5.66 15.38 22.87
C THR A 215 5.49 14.05 23.61
N CYS A 216 5.98 12.96 23.02
CA CYS A 216 5.94 11.63 23.63
C CYS A 216 6.83 11.57 24.89
N GLY A 217 8.09 12.01 24.80
CA GLY A 217 9.05 11.95 25.93
C GLY A 217 8.68 12.84 27.12
N LYS A 218 7.94 13.94 26.91
CA LYS A 218 7.43 14.78 28.00
C LYS A 218 6.15 14.24 28.64
N SER A 219 5.46 13.31 27.98
CA SER A 219 4.21 12.75 28.48
C SER A 219 4.47 11.63 29.47
N LYS A 220 3.82 11.68 30.65
CA LYS A 220 3.86 10.56 31.61
C LYS A 220 3.10 9.32 31.12
N LYS A 221 2.24 9.48 30.10
CA LYS A 221 1.42 8.40 29.52
C LYS A 221 2.12 7.68 28.36
N SER A 222 3.27 8.18 27.89
CA SER A 222 4.01 7.61 26.77
C SER A 222 5.41 7.19 27.20
N LYS A 223 5.98 6.26 26.44
CA LYS A 223 7.41 5.94 26.47
C LYS A 223 8.11 6.45 25.22
N LEU A 224 9.27 7.07 25.38
CA LEU A 224 10.15 7.46 24.27
C LEU A 224 11.41 6.59 24.29
N ILE A 225 11.62 5.85 23.21
CA ILE A 225 12.83 5.04 22.99
C ILE A 225 13.62 5.67 21.85
N ILE A 226 14.92 5.83 22.01
CA ILE A 226 15.81 6.40 21.00
C ILE A 226 16.83 5.35 20.58
N CYS A 227 16.84 5.01 19.29
CA CYS A 227 17.87 4.19 18.67
C CYS A 227 18.70 5.07 17.73
N ASN A 228 19.91 5.42 18.15
CA ASN A 228 20.83 6.22 17.35
C ASN A 228 22.28 5.96 17.77
N LEU A 229 23.22 6.03 16.82
CA LEU A 229 24.65 5.84 17.13
C LEU A 229 25.26 7.04 17.86
N GLN A 230 24.70 8.24 17.66
CA GLN A 230 25.19 9.50 18.22
C GLN A 230 24.22 10.03 19.27
N GLU A 231 24.73 10.79 20.24
CA GLU A 231 23.87 11.48 21.20
C GLU A 231 22.85 12.40 20.50
N THR A 232 21.64 12.43 21.04
CA THR A 232 20.52 13.21 20.51
C THR A 232 20.24 14.43 21.38
N TYR A 233 19.40 15.35 20.90
CA TYR A 233 18.98 16.51 21.71
C TYR A 233 17.95 16.15 22.81
N MET A 234 17.51 14.89 22.89
CA MET A 234 16.43 14.45 23.78
C MET A 234 16.87 13.39 24.79
N GLU A 235 18.18 13.28 25.05
CA GLU A 235 18.72 12.30 26.00
C GLU A 235 18.03 12.33 27.36
N GLY A 236 17.76 13.54 27.88
CA GLY A 236 17.18 13.73 29.21
C GLY A 236 15.70 13.41 29.36
N ILE A 237 14.99 13.09 28.27
CA ILE A 237 13.54 12.79 28.28
C ILE A 237 13.19 11.43 27.67
N ALA A 238 14.18 10.67 27.20
CA ALA A 238 13.94 9.31 26.72
C ALA A 238 13.94 8.32 27.88
N ASP A 239 13.05 7.33 27.81
CA ASP A 239 12.99 6.22 28.76
C ASP A 239 14.07 5.17 28.50
N MET A 240 14.54 5.07 27.25
CA MET A 240 15.57 4.11 26.86
C MET A 240 16.39 4.64 25.68
N HIS A 241 17.70 4.44 25.75
CA HIS A 241 18.67 4.72 24.70
C HIS A 241 19.31 3.44 24.21
N ILE A 242 19.42 3.30 22.89
CA ILE A 242 19.93 2.12 22.22
C ILE A 242 20.99 2.55 21.22
N TRP A 243 22.24 2.21 21.51
CA TRP A 243 23.37 2.61 20.70
C TRP A 243 23.65 1.54 19.65
N THR A 244 22.86 1.50 18.57
CA THR A 244 23.06 0.57 17.45
C THR A 244 22.43 1.09 16.16
N GLU A 245 22.77 0.47 15.04
CA GLU A 245 22.13 0.69 13.75
C GLU A 245 20.66 0.22 13.79
N SER A 246 19.73 1.00 13.21
CA SER A 246 18.30 0.68 13.25
C SER A 246 17.96 -0.70 12.67
N ASP A 247 18.67 -1.15 11.63
CA ASP A 247 18.46 -2.48 11.04
C ASP A 247 18.80 -3.60 12.03
N VAL A 248 19.84 -3.42 12.86
CA VAL A 248 20.26 -4.39 13.89
C VAL A 248 19.19 -4.52 14.97
N LEU A 249 18.65 -3.38 15.43
CA LEU A 249 17.58 -3.34 16.42
C LEU A 249 16.28 -3.93 15.87
N MET A 250 15.82 -3.45 14.71
CA MET A 250 14.53 -3.85 14.15
C MET A 250 14.52 -5.33 13.78
N THR A 251 15.61 -5.89 13.27
CA THR A 251 15.72 -7.34 13.02
C THR A 251 15.50 -8.15 14.31
N ARG A 252 16.09 -7.71 15.44
CA ARG A 252 15.94 -8.37 16.74
C ARG A 252 14.54 -8.22 17.34
N VAL A 253 13.93 -7.06 17.17
CA VAL A 253 12.56 -6.79 17.61
C VAL A 253 11.57 -7.65 16.83
N MET A 254 11.71 -7.75 15.51
CA MET A 254 10.85 -8.57 14.65
C MET A 254 10.97 -10.06 14.98
N ASP A 255 12.20 -10.57 15.15
CA ASP A 255 12.46 -11.96 15.57
C ASP A 255 11.75 -12.31 16.89
N ARG A 256 11.85 -11.43 17.90
CA ARG A 256 11.18 -11.60 19.21
C ARG A 256 9.66 -11.41 19.19
N LEU A 257 9.15 -10.65 18.22
CA LEU A 257 7.71 -10.56 17.96
C LEU A 257 7.19 -11.82 17.25
N GLY A 258 8.06 -12.60 16.62
CA GLY A 258 7.69 -13.72 15.77
C GLY A 258 7.19 -13.28 14.39
N TYR A 259 7.60 -12.10 13.91
CA TYR A 259 7.21 -11.58 12.60
C TYR A 259 8.38 -11.68 11.63
N SER A 260 8.15 -12.29 10.47
CA SER A 260 9.13 -12.32 9.38
C SER A 260 9.22 -10.95 8.72
N ILE A 261 10.43 -10.44 8.48
CA ILE A 261 10.62 -9.23 7.67
C ILE A 261 10.42 -9.60 6.19
N PRO A 262 9.41 -9.05 5.50
CA PRO A 262 9.15 -9.38 4.10
C PRO A 262 10.27 -8.86 3.19
N SER A 263 10.53 -9.60 2.11
CA SER A 263 11.38 -9.12 1.03
C SER A 263 10.72 -7.94 0.31
N PHE A 264 11.52 -6.98 -0.14
CA PHE A 264 11.03 -5.91 -1.00
C PHE A 264 10.71 -6.46 -2.40
N ILE A 265 9.46 -6.31 -2.83
CA ILE A 265 8.99 -6.66 -4.17
C ILE A 265 8.51 -5.38 -4.85
N LEU A 266 9.12 -5.04 -5.99
CA LEU A 266 8.69 -3.94 -6.83
C LEU A 266 7.45 -4.38 -7.62
N LYS A 267 6.31 -3.74 -7.35
CA LYS A 267 5.05 -3.97 -8.08
C LYS A 267 4.80 -2.86 -9.08
N ARG A 268 4.34 -3.21 -10.28
CA ARG A 268 3.97 -2.28 -11.36
C ARG A 268 2.73 -2.79 -12.08
N ARG A 269 1.95 -1.88 -12.64
CA ARG A 269 0.75 -2.23 -13.41
C ARG A 269 0.80 -1.62 -14.80
N LEU A 270 0.61 -2.45 -15.81
CA LEU A 270 0.53 -2.03 -17.22
C LEU A 270 -0.88 -2.27 -17.74
N VAL A 271 -1.49 -1.25 -18.33
CA VAL A 271 -2.79 -1.37 -19.01
C VAL A 271 -2.57 -1.31 -20.52
N ILE A 272 -3.17 -2.26 -21.24
CA ILE A 272 -3.19 -2.31 -22.70
C ILE A 272 -4.63 -2.21 -23.17
N LYS A 273 -4.91 -1.24 -24.04
CA LYS A 273 -6.24 -1.05 -24.64
C LYS A 273 -6.14 -0.83 -26.14
N ILE A 274 -7.23 -1.10 -26.84
CA ILE A 274 -7.37 -0.81 -28.27
C ILE A 274 -8.26 0.42 -28.41
N GLU A 275 -7.69 1.47 -29.01
CA GLU A 275 -8.39 2.70 -29.37
C GLU A 275 -8.49 2.82 -30.89
N ARG A 276 -9.27 3.80 -31.36
CA ARG A 276 -9.31 4.18 -32.77
C ARG A 276 -8.74 5.58 -32.96
N ASP A 277 -7.89 5.76 -33.96
CA ASP A 277 -7.34 7.08 -34.28
C ASP A 277 -8.31 7.91 -35.14
N ALA A 278 -7.90 9.14 -35.47
CA ALA A 278 -8.69 10.06 -36.31
C ALA A 278 -9.00 9.54 -37.73
N HIS A 279 -8.36 8.46 -38.17
CA HIS A 279 -8.59 7.81 -39.47
C HIS A 279 -9.28 6.45 -39.31
N ASP A 280 -9.90 6.20 -38.15
CA ASP A 280 -10.62 4.95 -37.83
C ASP A 280 -9.73 3.69 -37.83
N ARG A 281 -8.42 3.85 -37.60
CA ARG A 281 -7.48 2.73 -37.52
C ARG A 281 -7.34 2.26 -36.08
N GLN A 282 -7.25 0.95 -35.87
CA GLN A 282 -6.96 0.38 -34.56
C GLN A 282 -5.55 0.78 -34.09
N VAL A 283 -5.49 1.25 -32.85
CA VAL A 283 -4.28 1.64 -32.14
C VAL A 283 -4.22 0.89 -30.82
N VAL A 284 -3.22 0.03 -30.66
CA VAL A 284 -2.95 -0.60 -29.36
C VAL A 284 -2.14 0.38 -28.53
N VAL A 285 -2.65 0.76 -27.36
CA VAL A 285 -2.04 1.72 -26.45
C VAL A 285 -1.64 1.01 -25.16
N LEU A 286 -0.35 1.06 -24.82
CA LEU A 286 0.17 0.55 -23.56
C LEU A 286 0.50 1.71 -22.62
N THR A 287 0.03 1.65 -21.38
CA THR A 287 0.19 2.70 -20.36
C THR A 287 0.55 2.09 -19.02
N GLY A 288 1.66 2.51 -18.42
CA GLY A 288 1.95 2.19 -17.03
C GLY A 288 1.02 2.99 -16.10
N VAL A 289 0.46 2.35 -15.08
CA VAL A 289 -0.46 2.99 -14.13
C VAL A 289 -0.12 2.65 -12.69
N ASP A 290 -0.51 3.54 -11.79
CA ASP A 290 -0.49 3.30 -10.34
C ASP A 290 -1.70 2.45 -9.91
N ASP A 291 -1.74 2.11 -8.63
CA ASP A 291 -2.86 1.41 -7.99
C ASP A 291 -4.22 2.09 -8.19
N ASP A 292 -4.27 3.43 -8.22
CA ASP A 292 -5.47 4.23 -8.48
C ASP A 292 -5.74 4.54 -9.97
N GLY A 293 -5.00 3.90 -10.89
CA GLY A 293 -5.15 4.07 -12.34
C GLY A 293 -4.43 5.30 -12.92
N THR A 294 -3.74 6.08 -12.09
CA THR A 294 -2.98 7.25 -12.56
C THR A 294 -1.83 6.84 -13.46
N PRO A 295 -1.59 7.50 -14.61
CA PRO A 295 -0.44 7.19 -15.45
C PRO A 295 0.91 7.39 -14.72
N VAL A 296 1.73 6.33 -14.72
CA VAL A 296 3.07 6.29 -14.13
C VAL A 296 4.08 5.87 -15.18
N THR A 297 5.16 6.63 -15.27
CA THR A 297 6.26 6.38 -16.20
C THR A 297 7.34 5.52 -15.54
N TYR A 298 7.50 4.31 -16.04
CA TYR A 298 8.57 3.39 -15.61
C TYR A 298 9.20 2.59 -16.76
N LEU A 299 8.65 2.72 -17.98
CA LEU A 299 9.18 2.12 -19.19
C LEU A 299 10.02 3.14 -19.96
N GLN A 300 11.17 2.70 -20.44
CA GLN A 300 12.00 3.45 -21.38
C GLN A 300 11.49 3.28 -22.81
N SER A 301 11.10 2.06 -23.18
CA SER A 301 10.55 1.78 -24.51
C SER A 301 9.66 0.54 -24.52
N VAL A 302 8.81 0.46 -25.54
CA VAL A 302 8.07 -0.75 -25.88
C VAL A 302 8.42 -1.11 -27.32
N LYS A 303 8.80 -2.38 -27.54
CA LYS A 303 9.09 -2.94 -28.85
C LYS A 303 8.06 -4.01 -29.18
N LEU A 304 7.58 -3.99 -30.41
CA LEU A 304 6.80 -5.11 -30.97
C LEU A 304 7.79 -6.16 -31.49
N GLU A 305 7.87 -7.35 -30.84
CA GLU A 305 8.99 -8.31 -31.01
C GLU A 305 9.20 -8.73 -32.46
N ASP A 306 8.13 -9.08 -33.17
CA ASP A 306 8.16 -9.55 -34.56
C ASP A 306 8.32 -8.40 -35.59
N SER A 307 8.73 -7.22 -35.12
CA SER A 307 8.89 -6.04 -35.97
C SER A 307 10.11 -5.20 -35.56
N ARG A 308 10.47 -4.25 -36.42
CA ARG A 308 11.46 -3.21 -36.08
C ARG A 308 10.86 -2.00 -35.35
N ARG A 309 9.57 -2.05 -35.00
CA ARG A 309 8.84 -0.92 -34.43
C ARG A 309 9.14 -0.83 -32.93
N ILE A 310 9.65 0.32 -32.51
CA ILE A 310 9.96 0.65 -31.12
C ILE A 310 9.38 2.02 -30.83
N VAL A 311 8.60 2.14 -29.76
CA VAL A 311 8.04 3.40 -29.27
C VAL A 311 8.78 3.77 -27.99
N ARG A 312 9.29 5.00 -27.91
CA ARG A 312 10.13 5.50 -26.80
C ARG A 312 9.49 6.67 -26.03
N SER A 313 8.25 7.00 -26.36
CA SER A 313 7.52 8.11 -25.77
C SER A 313 6.14 7.65 -25.38
N GLU A 314 5.71 8.00 -24.17
CA GLU A 314 4.36 7.73 -23.68
C GLU A 314 3.32 8.67 -24.33
N PRO A 315 2.08 8.20 -24.52
CA PRO A 315 1.64 6.81 -24.37
C PRO A 315 2.25 5.90 -25.46
N PHE A 316 2.55 4.64 -25.13
CA PHE A 316 3.20 3.72 -26.07
C PHE A 316 2.18 3.14 -27.05
N SER A 317 2.03 3.80 -28.21
CA SER A 317 0.96 3.48 -29.17
C SER A 317 1.45 2.80 -30.45
N PHE A 318 0.78 1.72 -30.86
CA PHE A 318 1.04 0.97 -32.09
C PHE A 318 -0.19 0.97 -33.00
N VAL A 319 -0.10 1.67 -34.13
CA VAL A 319 -1.13 1.64 -35.18
C VAL A 319 -1.01 0.35 -36.01
N PHE A 320 -2.11 -0.36 -36.26
CA PHE A 320 -2.18 -1.53 -37.15
C PHE A 320 -3.04 -1.19 -38.37
N ARG A 321 -2.47 -1.31 -39.58
CA ARG A 321 -3.14 -0.86 -40.82
C ARG A 321 -4.27 -1.76 -41.26
N GLU A 322 -4.11 -3.07 -41.11
CA GLU A 322 -5.10 -4.07 -41.48
C GLU A 322 -6.03 -4.44 -40.31
N GLY A 323 -5.87 -3.76 -39.16
CA GLY A 323 -6.49 -4.15 -37.90
C GLY A 323 -5.80 -5.37 -37.28
N LEU A 324 -6.27 -5.75 -36.11
CA LEU A 324 -5.99 -7.03 -35.46
C LEU A 324 -7.31 -7.76 -35.26
N ASP A 325 -7.33 -9.04 -35.63
CA ASP A 325 -8.49 -9.90 -35.41
C ASP A 325 -8.65 -10.23 -33.92
N ASN A 326 -9.87 -10.54 -33.49
CA ASN A 326 -10.13 -11.01 -32.14
C ASN A 326 -9.33 -12.29 -31.85
N GLY A 327 -8.71 -12.36 -30.67
CA GLY A 327 -7.82 -13.45 -30.29
C GLY A 327 -6.44 -13.42 -30.94
N ALA A 328 -6.13 -12.45 -31.83
CA ALA A 328 -4.80 -12.30 -32.37
C ALA A 328 -3.77 -12.09 -31.25
N GLU A 329 -2.65 -12.81 -31.32
CA GLU A 329 -1.56 -12.68 -30.37
C GLU A 329 -0.51 -11.69 -30.88
N VAL A 330 -0.13 -10.77 -30.00
CA VAL A 330 0.85 -9.71 -30.24
C VAL A 330 1.85 -9.71 -29.09
N LYS A 331 3.14 -9.74 -29.41
CA LYS A 331 4.20 -9.76 -28.40
C LYS A 331 4.86 -8.41 -28.22
N PHE A 332 4.82 -7.91 -26.99
CA PHE A 332 5.48 -6.66 -26.63
C PHE A 332 6.67 -6.91 -25.71
N ALA A 333 7.86 -6.51 -26.14
CA ALA A 333 9.04 -6.43 -25.29
C ALA A 333 9.05 -5.06 -24.59
N LEU A 334 8.93 -5.10 -23.27
CA LEU A 334 9.00 -3.98 -22.35
C LEU A 334 10.44 -3.73 -21.93
N GLU A 335 10.95 -2.54 -22.20
CA GLU A 335 12.25 -2.07 -21.74
C GLU A 335 12.03 -1.08 -20.60
N PHE A 336 12.46 -1.45 -19.39
CA PHE A 336 12.30 -0.61 -18.20
C PHE A 336 13.39 0.45 -18.13
N MET A 337 13.13 1.52 -17.38
CA MET A 337 14.14 2.55 -17.09
C MET A 337 15.36 2.01 -16.30
N GLY A 338 15.27 0.80 -15.74
CA GLY A 338 16.38 0.12 -15.07
C GLY A 338 16.75 0.70 -13.72
N HIS A 339 15.81 1.38 -13.04
CA HIS A 339 16.04 1.96 -11.72
C HIS A 339 16.43 0.91 -10.67
N TYR A 340 15.97 -0.33 -10.82
CA TYR A 340 16.28 -1.45 -9.92
C TYR A 340 17.03 -2.58 -10.62
N ASN A 341 17.53 -2.34 -11.84
CA ASN A 341 18.07 -3.36 -12.75
C ASN A 341 17.00 -4.39 -13.20
N GLU A 342 15.77 -3.94 -13.38
CA GLU A 342 14.69 -4.75 -13.94
C GLU A 342 15.13 -5.33 -15.29
N PRO A 343 14.97 -6.65 -15.51
CA PRO A 343 15.21 -7.22 -16.83
C PRO A 343 14.15 -6.76 -17.83
N ASN A 344 14.50 -6.74 -19.11
CA ASN A 344 13.49 -6.56 -20.16
C ASN A 344 12.56 -7.77 -20.18
N VAL A 345 11.26 -7.53 -20.35
CA VAL A 345 10.21 -8.55 -20.27
C VAL A 345 9.42 -8.57 -21.55
N ALA A 346 9.21 -9.74 -22.14
CA ALA A 346 8.23 -9.92 -23.20
C ALA A 346 6.89 -10.32 -22.58
N ILE A 347 5.81 -9.66 -23.00
CA ILE A 347 4.44 -10.01 -22.66
C ILE A 347 3.67 -10.42 -23.90
N ASP A 348 2.86 -11.46 -23.77
CA ASP A 348 1.95 -11.93 -24.80
C ASP A 348 0.58 -11.25 -24.60
N TYR A 349 0.19 -10.41 -25.55
CA TYR A 349 -1.10 -9.73 -25.58
C TYR A 349 -2.02 -10.45 -26.56
N SER A 350 -3.19 -10.87 -26.07
CA SER A 350 -4.25 -11.42 -26.93
C SER A 350 -5.34 -10.38 -27.03
N VAL A 351 -5.72 -10.06 -28.26
CA VAL A 351 -6.75 -9.05 -28.56
C VAL A 351 -8.08 -9.52 -27.97
N PRO A 352 -8.70 -8.74 -27.07
CA PRO A 352 -9.97 -9.12 -26.47
C PRO A 352 -11.06 -9.21 -27.53
N GLU A 353 -12.03 -10.11 -27.30
CA GLU A 353 -13.18 -10.25 -28.19
C GLU A 353 -14.12 -9.05 -28.11
N GLU A 354 -14.13 -8.36 -26.96
CA GLU A 354 -15.01 -7.24 -26.67
C GLU A 354 -14.34 -5.89 -26.98
N GLU A 355 -15.03 -5.07 -27.75
CA GLU A 355 -14.55 -3.75 -28.16
C GLU A 355 -14.53 -2.80 -26.95
N GLY A 356 -13.36 -2.22 -26.65
CA GLY A 356 -13.17 -1.34 -25.49
C GLY A 356 -12.69 -2.03 -24.21
N ALA A 357 -12.50 -3.35 -24.22
CA ALA A 357 -11.89 -4.05 -23.09
C ALA A 357 -10.42 -3.64 -22.88
N GLU A 358 -10.03 -3.56 -21.60
CA GLU A 358 -8.68 -3.28 -21.15
C GLU A 358 -8.03 -4.55 -20.63
N THR A 359 -6.77 -4.79 -21.01
CA THR A 359 -5.98 -5.89 -20.45
C THR A 359 -4.97 -5.31 -19.47
N VAL A 360 -5.01 -5.78 -18.24
CA VAL A 360 -4.10 -5.35 -17.18
C VAL A 360 -3.03 -6.41 -16.95
N TYR A 361 -1.78 -5.98 -16.81
CA TYR A 361 -0.67 -6.83 -16.40
C TYR A 361 -0.11 -6.32 -15.08
N ASP A 362 -0.19 -7.15 -14.04
CA ASP A 362 0.49 -6.91 -12.77
C ASP A 362 1.89 -7.54 -12.85
N LEU A 363 2.91 -6.68 -12.77
CA LEU A 363 4.32 -7.03 -12.87
C LEU A 363 4.95 -6.97 -11.48
N SER A 364 5.59 -8.06 -11.07
CA SER A 364 6.28 -8.16 -9.77
C SER A 364 7.75 -8.51 -9.98
N TYR A 365 8.64 -7.70 -9.42
CA TYR A 365 10.09 -7.87 -9.53
C TYR A 365 10.74 -7.96 -8.16
N ASP A 366 11.50 -9.03 -7.94
CA ASP A 366 12.38 -9.16 -6.77
C ASP A 366 13.81 -8.75 -7.15
N PRO A 367 14.31 -7.59 -6.68
CA PRO A 367 15.67 -7.13 -6.96
C PRO A 367 16.75 -7.97 -6.26
N THR A 368 16.39 -8.82 -5.30
CA THR A 368 17.33 -9.71 -4.59
C THR A 368 17.63 -10.95 -5.40
N THR A 369 16.59 -11.59 -5.94
CA THR A 369 16.72 -12.81 -6.76
C THR A 369 16.82 -12.51 -8.26
N LEU A 370 16.60 -11.25 -8.66
CA LEU A 370 16.51 -10.79 -10.05
C LEU A 370 15.41 -11.53 -10.84
N THR A 371 14.33 -11.91 -10.17
CA THR A 371 13.20 -12.62 -10.77
C THR A 371 12.05 -11.65 -11.06
N MET A 372 11.41 -11.83 -12.22
CA MET A 372 10.27 -11.04 -12.64
C MET A 372 9.10 -11.97 -12.98
N PHE A 373 7.93 -11.64 -12.46
CA PHE A 373 6.66 -12.30 -12.72
C PHE A 373 5.69 -11.31 -13.37
N ALA A 374 4.92 -11.77 -14.34
CA ALA A 374 3.89 -10.97 -15.01
C ALA A 374 2.58 -11.77 -15.01
N CYS A 375 1.57 -11.26 -14.29
CA CYS A 375 0.24 -11.85 -14.25
C CYS A 375 -0.70 -11.03 -15.14
N LYS A 376 -1.49 -11.70 -15.99
CA LYS A 376 -2.43 -11.06 -16.92
C LYS A 376 -3.85 -11.14 -16.35
N LEU A 377 -4.56 -10.01 -16.34
CA LEU A 377 -5.97 -9.86 -15.97
C LEU A 377 -6.71 -9.17 -17.12
N LEU A 378 -7.92 -9.63 -17.46
CA LEU A 378 -8.78 -9.03 -18.48
C LEU A 378 -9.89 -8.23 -17.80
N ILE A 379 -10.05 -6.95 -18.14
CA ILE A 379 -11.11 -6.07 -17.64
C ILE A 379 -11.98 -5.65 -18.82
N ILE A 380 -13.26 -5.96 -18.77
CA ILE A 380 -14.21 -5.67 -19.84
C ILE A 380 -15.08 -4.47 -19.43
N LEU A 381 -15.04 -3.38 -20.20
CA LEU A 381 -15.79 -2.14 -19.94
C LEU A 381 -17.00 -2.03 -20.87
N GLY A 382 -18.12 -2.64 -20.48
CA GLY A 382 -19.38 -2.50 -21.23
C GLY A 382 -20.51 -3.38 -20.68
N ILE A 383 -21.49 -2.75 -20.03
CA ILE A 383 -22.61 -3.36 -19.27
C ILE A 383 -22.19 -3.73 -17.85
N SER A 384 -22.96 -3.20 -16.89
CA SER A 384 -23.01 -3.65 -15.50
C SER A 384 -23.34 -5.15 -15.45
N LEU A 385 -22.31 -5.97 -15.61
CA LEU A 385 -22.23 -7.37 -15.23
C LEU A 385 -20.88 -7.52 -14.54
N SER A 386 -20.89 -8.10 -13.35
CA SER A 386 -19.73 -8.30 -12.49
C SER A 386 -18.59 -8.98 -13.25
N VAL A 387 -17.49 -8.26 -13.49
CA VAL A 387 -16.17 -8.86 -13.76
C VAL A 387 -15.33 -8.65 -12.50
N ASN A 388 -15.83 -9.22 -11.41
CA ASN A 388 -15.28 -9.08 -10.07
C ASN A 388 -14.63 -10.40 -9.62
N ALA A 389 -14.51 -11.40 -10.50
CA ALA A 389 -13.87 -12.67 -10.18
C ALA A 389 -12.34 -12.51 -10.00
N PHE A 390 -11.83 -12.75 -8.79
CA PHE A 390 -10.39 -12.85 -8.51
C PHE A 390 -10.08 -14.07 -7.65
N SER A 391 -8.87 -14.62 -7.77
CA SER A 391 -8.39 -15.69 -6.90
C SER A 391 -7.38 -15.15 -5.89
N LEU A 392 -7.48 -15.61 -4.65
CA LEU A 392 -6.57 -15.22 -3.56
C LEU A 392 -5.29 -16.06 -3.51
N TYR A 393 -5.28 -17.17 -4.23
CA TYR A 393 -4.25 -18.20 -4.10
C TYR A 393 -3.90 -18.79 -5.46
N GLU A 394 -2.61 -18.87 -5.75
CA GLU A 394 -2.12 -19.42 -7.01
C GLU A 394 -1.96 -20.95 -6.89
N PRO A 395 -2.60 -21.74 -7.78
CA PRO A 395 -2.60 -23.19 -7.69
C PRO A 395 -1.19 -23.77 -7.85
N GLY A 396 -0.85 -24.75 -7.00
CA GLY A 396 0.42 -25.47 -7.03
C GLY A 396 1.61 -24.75 -6.40
N THR A 397 1.38 -23.68 -5.64
CA THR A 397 2.44 -22.91 -4.96
C THR A 397 2.86 -23.48 -3.60
N ASP A 398 2.04 -24.34 -2.99
CA ASP A 398 2.32 -25.00 -1.72
C ASP A 398 2.33 -26.52 -1.93
N GLU A 399 3.51 -27.15 -1.80
CA GLU A 399 3.67 -28.60 -1.96
C GLU A 399 3.02 -29.40 -0.81
N ASP A 400 2.64 -28.73 0.29
CA ASP A 400 2.12 -29.35 1.51
C ASP A 400 0.58 -29.35 1.59
N VAL A 401 -0.15 -28.96 0.54
CA VAL A 401 -1.64 -29.02 0.50
C VAL A 401 -2.17 -30.16 -0.37
N THR A 402 -3.35 -30.67 -0.02
CA THR A 402 -4.06 -31.63 -0.87
C THR A 402 -4.48 -30.96 -2.18
N LYS A 403 -4.57 -31.73 -3.27
CA LYS A 403 -5.08 -31.22 -4.56
C LYS A 403 -6.51 -30.67 -4.47
N ALA A 404 -7.29 -31.14 -3.49
CA ALA A 404 -8.63 -30.64 -3.23
C ALA A 404 -8.58 -29.24 -2.60
N CYS A 405 -7.72 -29.05 -1.60
CA CYS A 405 -7.48 -27.75 -0.95
C CYS A 405 -6.91 -26.72 -1.92
N ASP A 406 -5.90 -27.11 -2.71
CA ASP A 406 -5.27 -26.26 -3.73
C ASP A 406 -6.30 -25.73 -4.74
N LYS A 407 -7.19 -26.61 -5.22
CA LYS A 407 -8.29 -26.25 -6.11
C LYS A 407 -9.32 -25.34 -5.44
N ALA A 408 -9.67 -25.60 -4.18
CA ALA A 408 -10.65 -24.80 -3.45
C ALA A 408 -10.13 -23.39 -3.17
N MET A 409 -8.88 -23.27 -2.70
CA MET A 409 -8.26 -21.97 -2.41
C MET A 409 -8.04 -21.13 -3.65
N SER A 410 -7.70 -21.77 -4.78
CA SER A 410 -7.49 -21.10 -6.06
C SER A 410 -8.77 -20.78 -6.83
N ALA A 411 -9.95 -21.16 -6.33
CA ALA A 411 -11.22 -20.84 -6.98
C ALA A 411 -11.48 -19.32 -6.99
N ASP A 412 -12.16 -18.87 -8.04
CA ASP A 412 -12.49 -17.47 -8.23
C ASP A 412 -13.56 -16.99 -7.24
N ILE A 413 -13.35 -15.78 -6.71
CA ILE A 413 -14.27 -15.04 -5.84
C ILE A 413 -14.81 -13.87 -6.64
N ASP A 414 -16.11 -13.86 -6.94
CA ASP A 414 -16.82 -12.80 -7.66
C ASP A 414 -17.17 -11.64 -6.72
N CYS A 415 -16.17 -10.83 -6.37
CA CYS A 415 -16.25 -9.69 -5.46
C CYS A 415 -15.40 -8.50 -5.93
N ASP A 416 -15.75 -7.28 -5.49
CA ASP A 416 -14.81 -6.18 -5.66
C ASP A 416 -13.46 -6.53 -4.96
N ARG A 417 -12.33 -6.19 -5.60
CA ARG A 417 -10.99 -6.52 -5.12
C ARG A 417 -10.67 -5.90 -3.75
N GLU A 418 -11.39 -4.87 -3.33
CA GLU A 418 -11.21 -4.28 -2.01
C GLU A 418 -11.44 -5.32 -0.88
N VAL A 419 -12.19 -6.40 -1.16
CA VAL A 419 -12.36 -7.53 -0.23
C VAL A 419 -11.02 -8.18 0.19
N ILE A 420 -9.98 -8.07 -0.62
CA ILE A 420 -8.63 -8.57 -0.29
C ILE A 420 -8.06 -7.85 0.93
N SER A 421 -8.38 -6.56 1.14
CA SER A 421 -7.90 -5.79 2.29
C SER A 421 -8.41 -6.36 3.62
N PHE A 422 -9.50 -7.14 3.58
CA PHE A 422 -10.06 -7.82 4.74
C PHE A 422 -9.23 -9.02 5.24
N LEU A 423 -8.22 -9.48 4.49
CA LEU A 423 -7.28 -10.51 4.98
C LEU A 423 -6.43 -10.05 6.18
N ASN A 424 -6.20 -8.74 6.30
CA ASN A 424 -5.31 -8.16 7.30
C ASN A 424 -5.82 -8.31 8.75
N GLY A 425 -7.07 -8.72 8.95
CA GLY A 425 -7.69 -8.83 10.27
C GLY A 425 -7.94 -7.46 10.93
N GLY A 426 -8.70 -7.45 12.03
CA GLY A 426 -8.88 -6.27 12.87
C GLY A 426 -10.23 -5.55 12.74
N TRP A 427 -10.26 -4.28 13.11
CA TRP A 427 -11.45 -3.43 13.10
C TRP A 427 -11.45 -2.57 11.84
N TYR A 428 -12.31 -2.88 10.87
CA TYR A 428 -12.34 -2.24 9.54
C TYR A 428 -13.22 -0.99 9.54
N GLY A 429 -12.65 0.19 9.27
CA GLY A 429 -13.39 1.45 9.17
C GLY A 429 -14.31 1.51 7.94
N SER A 430 -14.91 2.68 7.70
CA SER A 430 -15.55 2.97 6.41
C SER A 430 -14.54 2.84 5.27
N LEU A 431 -15.00 2.37 4.11
CA LEU A 431 -14.21 2.40 2.88
C LEU A 431 -14.17 3.84 2.34
N ASP A 432 -13.30 4.09 1.36
CA ASP A 432 -13.00 5.43 0.84
C ASP A 432 -14.21 6.17 0.24
N SER A 433 -15.28 5.45 -0.13
CA SER A 433 -16.53 6.03 -0.63
C SER A 433 -17.73 5.10 -0.44
N GLU A 434 -18.94 5.66 -0.46
CA GLU A 434 -20.19 4.90 -0.43
C GLU A 434 -20.35 4.07 -1.71
N GLU A 435 -19.91 4.59 -2.86
CA GLU A 435 -19.91 3.87 -4.15
C GLU A 435 -19.03 2.62 -4.11
N LEU A 436 -17.83 2.71 -3.51
CA LEU A 436 -16.96 1.56 -3.30
C LEU A 436 -17.57 0.57 -2.32
N THR A 437 -18.21 1.07 -1.26
CA THR A 437 -18.90 0.21 -0.29
C THR A 437 -20.06 -0.54 -0.93
N ASP A 438 -20.85 0.11 -1.78
CA ASP A 438 -21.92 -0.54 -2.55
C ASP A 438 -21.38 -1.58 -3.55
N ALA A 439 -20.23 -1.31 -4.18
CA ALA A 439 -19.57 -2.27 -5.09
C ALA A 439 -19.09 -3.53 -4.35
N VAL A 440 -18.57 -3.38 -3.13
CA VAL A 440 -18.15 -4.50 -2.26
C VAL A 440 -19.35 -5.24 -1.69
N CYS A 441 -20.40 -4.52 -1.27
CA CYS A 441 -21.52 -5.04 -0.49
C CYS A 441 -22.67 -5.60 -1.35
N THR A 442 -22.33 -6.13 -2.52
CA THR A 442 -23.31 -6.78 -3.40
C THR A 442 -23.70 -8.17 -2.89
N LYS A 443 -24.93 -8.57 -3.23
CA LYS A 443 -25.43 -9.91 -2.90
C LYS A 443 -24.63 -11.02 -3.61
N ALA A 444 -24.17 -10.76 -4.83
CA ALA A 444 -23.31 -11.65 -5.60
C ALA A 444 -21.98 -11.90 -4.88
N CYS A 445 -21.32 -10.83 -4.43
CA CYS A 445 -20.09 -10.94 -3.65
C CYS A 445 -20.29 -11.72 -2.34
N SER A 446 -21.36 -11.43 -1.60
CA SER A 446 -21.68 -12.16 -0.37
C SER A 446 -21.82 -13.66 -0.59
N GLN A 447 -22.47 -14.06 -1.69
CA GLN A 447 -22.70 -15.47 -2.02
C GLN A 447 -21.40 -16.13 -2.47
N SER A 448 -20.64 -15.46 -3.35
CA SER A 448 -19.38 -16.00 -3.86
C SER A 448 -18.36 -16.22 -2.73
N LEU A 449 -18.28 -15.29 -1.77
CA LEU A 449 -17.46 -15.49 -0.58
C LEU A 449 -17.91 -16.69 0.24
N GLN A 450 -19.21 -16.81 0.52
CA GLN A 450 -19.74 -17.94 1.30
C GLN A 450 -19.47 -19.29 0.64
N ASP A 451 -19.65 -19.38 -0.69
CA ASP A 451 -19.40 -20.59 -1.46
C ASP A 451 -17.91 -20.94 -1.44
N TRP A 452 -17.03 -19.94 -1.68
CA TRP A 452 -15.58 -20.13 -1.61
C TRP A 452 -15.12 -20.56 -0.21
N ILE A 453 -15.65 -19.94 0.86
CA ILE A 453 -15.35 -20.31 2.25
C ILE A 453 -15.76 -21.76 2.53
N ALA A 454 -16.93 -22.18 2.05
CA ALA A 454 -17.43 -23.54 2.23
C ALA A 454 -16.51 -24.55 1.52
N ASP A 455 -16.14 -24.28 0.28
CA ASP A 455 -15.25 -25.13 -0.51
C ASP A 455 -13.87 -25.26 0.13
N VAL A 456 -13.29 -24.16 0.61
CA VAL A 456 -11.99 -24.17 1.31
C VAL A 456 -12.08 -24.92 2.63
N SER A 457 -13.18 -24.74 3.38
CA SER A 457 -13.38 -25.43 4.67
C SER A 457 -13.57 -26.94 4.50
N GLU A 458 -14.18 -27.39 3.40
CA GLU A 458 -14.34 -28.82 3.10
C GLU A 458 -13.06 -29.43 2.49
N GLY A 459 -12.33 -28.66 1.68
CA GLY A 459 -11.18 -29.14 0.93
C GLY A 459 -9.85 -29.15 1.71
N CYS A 460 -9.72 -28.35 2.77
CA CYS A 460 -8.46 -28.15 3.49
C CYS A 460 -8.51 -28.71 4.93
N GLU A 461 -7.54 -29.57 5.29
CA GLU A 461 -7.44 -30.19 6.62
C GLU A 461 -6.72 -29.29 7.68
N ASP A 462 -6.16 -28.14 7.29
CA ASP A 462 -5.34 -27.26 8.14
C ASP A 462 -6.12 -26.01 8.63
N GLU A 463 -6.27 -25.89 9.96
CA GLU A 463 -6.96 -24.77 10.61
C GLU A 463 -6.27 -23.41 10.42
N ASP A 464 -4.94 -23.36 10.20
CA ASP A 464 -4.23 -22.08 10.07
C ASP A 464 -4.51 -21.39 8.72
N LYS A 465 -4.76 -22.17 7.66
CA LYS A 465 -5.13 -21.64 6.32
C LYS A 465 -6.59 -21.15 6.30
N ALA A 466 -7.47 -21.81 7.06
CA ALA A 466 -8.84 -21.37 7.28
C ALA A 466 -8.94 -20.03 8.07
N ARG A 467 -7.91 -19.61 8.81
CA ARG A 467 -7.92 -18.32 9.52
C ARG A 467 -7.98 -17.11 8.58
N GLY A 468 -7.31 -17.16 7.43
CA GLY A 468 -7.38 -16.10 6.41
C GLY A 468 -8.79 -15.97 5.81
N VAL A 469 -9.39 -17.12 5.53
CA VAL A 469 -10.76 -17.28 4.99
C VAL A 469 -11.81 -16.68 5.94
N ILE A 470 -11.72 -16.99 7.23
CA ILE A 470 -12.62 -16.46 8.27
C ILE A 470 -12.50 -14.93 8.42
N ARG A 471 -11.28 -14.37 8.25
CA ARG A 471 -11.04 -12.93 8.35
C ARG A 471 -11.70 -12.14 7.23
N ILE A 472 -11.62 -12.64 6.00
CA ILE A 472 -12.30 -12.01 4.85
C ILE A 472 -13.80 -11.91 5.10
N TRP A 473 -14.44 -13.03 5.50
CA TRP A 473 -15.86 -13.04 5.78
C TRP A 473 -16.25 -12.05 6.88
N THR A 474 -15.47 -12.05 7.96
CA THR A 474 -15.72 -11.17 9.11
C THR A 474 -15.58 -9.70 8.71
N GLY A 475 -14.56 -9.36 7.90
CA GLY A 475 -14.36 -8.01 7.37
C GLY A 475 -15.46 -7.57 6.41
N TRP A 476 -15.88 -8.45 5.49
CA TRP A 476 -16.98 -8.18 4.58
C TRP A 476 -18.29 -7.96 5.34
N ASN A 477 -18.64 -8.86 6.27
CA ASN A 477 -19.87 -8.78 7.06
C ASN A 477 -19.90 -7.53 7.95
N ALA A 478 -18.76 -7.13 8.53
CA ALA A 478 -18.66 -5.91 9.32
C ALA A 478 -18.81 -4.64 8.46
N THR A 479 -18.18 -4.63 7.27
CA THR A 479 -18.21 -3.48 6.35
C THR A 479 -19.59 -3.29 5.73
N CYS A 480 -20.24 -4.39 5.36
CA CYS A 480 -21.53 -4.39 4.69
C CYS A 480 -22.74 -4.38 5.62
N LEU A 481 -22.50 -4.30 6.94
CA LEU A 481 -23.56 -4.17 7.92
C LEU A 481 -24.26 -2.81 7.74
N LYS A 482 -25.56 -2.83 7.48
CA LYS A 482 -26.41 -1.63 7.41
C LYS A 482 -27.29 -1.50 8.64
N ASP A 483 -27.52 -0.27 9.07
CA ASP A 483 -28.55 0.02 10.06
C ASP A 483 -29.94 -0.14 9.42
N THR A 484 -30.77 -0.98 10.04
CA THR A 484 -32.11 -1.29 9.54
C THR A 484 -33.07 -0.10 9.57
N LYS A 485 -32.78 0.96 10.34
CA LYS A 485 -33.66 2.13 10.44
C LYS A 485 -33.31 3.20 9.40
N THR A 486 -32.02 3.46 9.20
CA THR A 486 -31.52 4.54 8.33
C THR A 486 -31.06 4.05 6.96
N GLY A 487 -30.77 2.75 6.81
CA GLY A 487 -30.20 2.19 5.59
C GLY A 487 -28.73 2.54 5.34
N ARG A 488 -28.11 3.34 6.23
CA ARG A 488 -26.69 3.71 6.15
C ARG A 488 -25.81 2.54 6.60
N TYR A 489 -24.58 2.50 6.10
CA TYR A 489 -23.59 1.54 6.58
C TYR A 489 -23.22 1.85 8.04
N CYS A 490 -23.12 0.78 8.84
CA CYS A 490 -22.82 0.87 10.25
C CYS A 490 -21.43 1.44 10.52
N ASN A 491 -20.48 1.25 9.60
CA ASN A 491 -19.16 1.87 9.71
C ASN A 491 -19.24 3.40 9.62
N ASP A 492 -20.08 3.94 8.73
CA ASP A 492 -20.27 5.39 8.59
C ASP A 492 -21.01 5.97 9.79
N ILE A 493 -22.01 5.25 10.30
CA ILE A 493 -22.72 5.68 11.52
C ILE A 493 -21.77 5.73 12.72
N ILE A 494 -20.91 4.71 12.88
CA ILE A 494 -19.94 4.67 13.99
C ILE A 494 -18.84 5.70 13.80
N ALA A 495 -18.46 6.02 12.55
CA ALA A 495 -17.50 7.08 12.26
C ALA A 495 -18.03 8.47 12.66
N ASP A 496 -19.35 8.66 12.64
CA ASP A 496 -20.03 9.89 13.09
C ASP A 496 -20.17 9.98 14.62
N PHE A 497 -19.83 8.93 15.38
CA PHE A 497 -19.94 8.96 16.84
C PHE A 497 -19.03 10.01 17.44
N THR A 498 -19.43 10.48 18.61
CA THR A 498 -18.72 11.54 19.31
C THR A 498 -17.32 11.05 19.71
N ASP A 499 -16.26 11.71 19.20
CA ASP A 499 -14.87 11.36 19.50
C ASP A 499 -14.50 11.78 20.94
N PHE A 500 -14.52 10.81 21.86
CA PHE A 500 -14.06 11.01 23.24
C PHE A 500 -12.59 10.61 23.40
N GLY A 501 -11.83 11.49 24.03
CA GLY A 501 -10.44 11.22 24.41
C GLY A 501 -10.33 10.17 25.51
N GLY A 502 -10.24 8.89 25.15
CA GLY A 502 -9.58 7.80 25.87
C GLY A 502 -10.21 7.26 27.17
N ASP A 503 -10.82 8.12 28.01
CA ASP A 503 -11.32 7.75 29.34
C ASP A 503 -12.83 8.06 29.55
N GLU A 504 -13.49 8.71 28.58
CA GLU A 504 -14.93 9.02 28.64
C GLU A 504 -15.74 7.95 27.91
N GLU A 505 -16.82 7.51 28.56
CA GLU A 505 -17.73 6.50 28.02
C GLU A 505 -18.61 7.11 26.92
N LEU A 506 -18.86 6.35 25.84
CA LEU A 506 -19.80 6.77 24.80
C LEU A 506 -21.17 7.14 25.41
N PRO A 507 -21.83 8.19 24.90
CA PRO A 507 -23.21 8.52 25.19
C PRO A 507 -24.08 7.27 25.09
N HIS A 508 -25.07 7.14 25.99
CA HIS A 508 -25.86 5.90 26.10
C HIS A 508 -26.51 5.51 24.77
N ASP A 509 -26.94 6.49 23.98
CA ASP A 509 -27.52 6.31 22.65
C ASP A 509 -26.53 5.79 21.59
N GLU A 510 -25.27 6.24 21.62
CA GLU A 510 -24.20 5.75 20.75
C GLU A 510 -23.68 4.37 21.22
N LEU A 511 -23.45 4.22 22.53
CA LEU A 511 -23.06 2.96 23.17
C LEU A 511 -24.07 1.84 22.90
N CYS A 512 -25.36 2.17 22.92
CA CYS A 512 -26.44 1.22 22.67
C CYS A 512 -26.96 1.26 21.24
N HIS A 513 -26.26 1.94 20.33
CA HIS A 513 -26.66 1.98 18.94
C HIS A 513 -26.53 0.58 18.31
N PRO A 514 -27.56 0.08 17.58
CA PRO A 514 -27.55 -1.29 17.05
C PRO A 514 -26.32 -1.64 16.21
N CYS A 515 -25.82 -0.68 15.41
CA CYS A 515 -24.58 -0.85 14.64
C CYS A 515 -23.35 -1.12 15.53
N TYR A 516 -23.21 -0.37 16.62
CA TYR A 516 -22.06 -0.49 17.51
C TYR A 516 -22.09 -1.81 18.29
N VAL A 517 -23.26 -2.17 18.81
CA VAL A 517 -23.48 -3.45 19.50
C VAL A 517 -23.18 -4.63 18.57
N LYS A 518 -23.81 -4.69 17.39
CA LYS A 518 -23.59 -5.78 16.43
C LYS A 518 -22.13 -5.88 15.99
N ARG A 519 -21.47 -4.73 15.79
CA ARG A 519 -20.06 -4.72 15.38
C ARG A 519 -19.13 -5.22 16.47
N LEU A 520 -19.40 -4.91 17.73
CA LEU A 520 -18.69 -5.51 18.87
C LEU A 520 -18.96 -7.02 18.94
N GLU A 521 -20.21 -7.48 18.82
CA GLU A 521 -20.52 -8.92 18.86
C GLU A 521 -19.89 -9.72 17.71
N MET A 522 -19.78 -9.12 16.52
CA MET A 522 -19.15 -9.73 15.34
C MET A 522 -17.63 -9.83 15.45
N TYR A 523 -16.99 -8.87 16.11
CA TYR A 523 -15.54 -8.86 16.26
C TYR A 523 -15.10 -9.84 17.35
N LYS A 524 -14.53 -10.98 16.97
CA LYS A 524 -13.91 -11.91 17.91
C LYS A 524 -12.38 -11.80 17.84
N PRO A 525 -11.75 -11.02 18.74
CA PRO A 525 -10.29 -10.87 18.73
C PRO A 525 -9.60 -12.21 18.97
N SER A 526 -8.46 -12.42 18.30
CA SER A 526 -7.55 -13.53 18.60
C SER A 526 -7.09 -13.46 20.06
N PRO A 527 -6.80 -14.59 20.74
CA PRO A 527 -6.20 -14.62 22.07
C PRO A 527 -4.89 -13.80 22.21
N TYR A 528 -4.26 -13.48 21.08
CA TYR A 528 -3.02 -12.72 20.99
C TYR A 528 -3.21 -11.25 20.56
N ALA A 529 -4.46 -10.79 20.37
CA ALA A 529 -4.74 -9.41 19.96
C ALA A 529 -4.49 -8.40 21.09
N LEU A 530 -3.79 -7.31 20.78
CA LEU A 530 -3.38 -6.27 21.75
C LEU A 530 -4.55 -5.60 22.48
N ASN A 531 -5.77 -5.67 21.93
CA ASN A 531 -6.99 -5.03 22.43
C ASN A 531 -8.07 -6.02 22.93
N ILE A 532 -7.77 -7.31 23.07
CA ILE A 532 -8.75 -8.33 23.50
C ILE A 532 -9.46 -7.92 24.80
N LYS A 533 -8.69 -7.44 25.79
CA LYS A 533 -9.23 -7.00 27.08
C LYS A 533 -10.16 -5.79 26.96
N TRP A 534 -9.80 -4.80 26.15
CA TRP A 534 -10.68 -3.63 25.92
C TRP A 534 -11.97 -4.06 25.25
N HIS A 535 -11.87 -4.96 24.27
CA HIS A 535 -13.02 -5.47 23.55
C HIS A 535 -13.99 -6.24 24.47
N GLU A 536 -13.47 -7.14 25.32
CA GLU A 536 -14.25 -7.86 26.33
C GLU A 536 -14.93 -6.89 27.31
N GLU A 537 -14.21 -5.87 27.78
CA GLU A 537 -14.74 -4.84 28.69
C GLU A 537 -15.86 -4.02 28.03
N GLN A 538 -15.73 -3.65 26.75
CA GLN A 538 -16.78 -2.93 26.02
C GLN A 538 -18.01 -3.80 25.77
N LEU A 539 -17.81 -5.07 25.40
CA LEU A 539 -18.92 -6.00 25.19
C LEU A 539 -19.70 -6.24 26.48
N GLU A 540 -19.00 -6.42 27.61
CA GLU A 540 -19.62 -6.51 28.93
C GLU A 540 -20.37 -5.22 29.31
N LEU A 541 -19.77 -4.06 29.03
CA LEU A 541 -20.38 -2.75 29.29
C LEU A 541 -21.69 -2.56 28.49
N VAL A 542 -21.67 -2.88 27.20
CA VAL A 542 -22.83 -2.82 26.31
C VAL A 542 -23.92 -3.78 26.79
N HIS A 543 -23.59 -5.06 27.06
CA HIS A 543 -24.57 -6.03 27.58
C HIS A 543 -25.20 -5.58 28.90
N LYS A 544 -24.40 -4.94 29.77
CA LYS A 544 -24.86 -4.45 31.08
C LYS A 544 -25.74 -3.21 30.98
N LYS A 545 -25.46 -2.29 30.05
CA LYS A 545 -26.09 -0.96 29.99
C LYS A 545 -27.18 -0.81 28.93
N CYS A 546 -27.17 -1.66 27.90
CA CYS A 546 -28.07 -1.53 26.76
C CYS A 546 -29.26 -2.50 26.80
N GLY A 547 -29.19 -3.58 27.59
CA GLY A 547 -30.26 -4.59 27.66
C GLY A 547 -30.47 -5.34 26.33
N SER A 548 -31.29 -6.40 26.35
CA SER A 548 -31.54 -7.28 25.19
C SER A 548 -32.39 -6.66 24.08
N SER A 549 -32.05 -5.46 23.62
CA SER A 549 -32.68 -4.80 22.48
C SER A 549 -31.82 -4.91 21.22
N VAL A 550 -31.45 -6.12 20.82
CA VAL A 550 -31.02 -6.42 19.44
C VAL A 550 -31.58 -7.79 19.08
N SER A 551 -32.66 -7.78 18.30
CA SER A 551 -33.29 -8.98 17.77
C SER A 551 -32.34 -9.72 16.82
N THR A 552 -32.19 -11.01 17.12
CA THR A 552 -31.42 -12.03 16.40
C THR A 552 -32.03 -12.34 15.04
N GLU A 553 -31.33 -11.96 13.98
CA GLU A 553 -31.31 -12.71 12.71
C GLU A 553 -29.86 -12.75 12.23
N THR A 554 -29.13 -13.77 12.71
CA THR A 554 -27.88 -14.21 12.12
C THR A 554 -28.24 -15.39 11.23
N ALA A 555 -28.12 -15.23 9.91
CA ALA A 555 -28.15 -16.36 8.99
C ALA A 555 -26.87 -17.18 9.21
N ALA A 556 -27.00 -18.31 9.91
CA ALA A 556 -26.06 -19.41 9.83
C ALA A 556 -26.38 -20.24 8.58
N PRO A 557 -25.39 -20.92 7.95
CA PRO A 557 -25.66 -21.82 6.85
C PRO A 557 -26.38 -23.07 7.38
N THR A 558 -27.67 -23.21 7.09
CA THR A 558 -28.43 -24.45 7.34
C THR A 558 -28.76 -25.16 6.03
N SER A 559 -28.21 -26.37 5.92
CA SER A 559 -28.67 -27.45 5.05
C SER A 559 -30.10 -27.87 5.40
N SER A 560 -31.01 -27.87 4.41
CA SER A 560 -31.90 -28.99 4.03
C SER A 560 -33.19 -28.57 3.34
N LYS A 561 -33.67 -29.49 2.49
CA LYS A 561 -34.77 -29.45 1.51
C LYS A 561 -36.17 -29.15 2.08
N GLY A 562 -37.06 -28.62 1.23
CA GLY A 562 -38.49 -29.00 1.21
C GLY A 562 -39.53 -27.89 0.99
N GLU A 563 -40.01 -27.82 -0.26
CA GLU A 563 -41.43 -27.66 -0.68
C GLU A 563 -42.34 -26.47 -0.24
N THR A 564 -42.65 -25.66 -1.27
CA THR A 564 -43.96 -25.23 -1.82
C THR A 564 -44.93 -24.28 -1.12
N SER A 565 -45.56 -23.50 -2.04
CA SER A 565 -46.83 -22.75 -1.97
C SER A 565 -46.73 -21.37 -1.30
N GLU A 566 -47.45 -20.32 -1.71
CA GLU A 566 -48.19 -19.92 -2.91
C GLU A 566 -48.72 -18.51 -2.59
N ALA A 567 -48.97 -17.70 -3.63
CA ALA A 567 -49.98 -16.63 -3.63
C ALA A 567 -49.76 -15.42 -2.69
N ALA A 568 -49.49 -14.24 -3.26
CA ALA A 568 -50.52 -13.25 -3.64
C ALA A 568 -50.73 -12.25 -2.47
N THR A 569 -50.87 -10.94 -2.64
CA THR A 569 -51.29 -10.12 -3.76
C THR A 569 -51.15 -8.66 -3.28
N THR A 570 -51.04 -7.74 -4.24
CA THR A 570 -51.57 -6.35 -4.22
C THR A 570 -51.02 -5.35 -3.20
N ALA A 571 -50.96 -4.05 -3.44
CA ALA A 571 -51.04 -3.15 -4.60
C ALA A 571 -51.03 -1.74 -3.98
N GLU A 572 -50.85 -0.73 -4.83
CA GLU A 572 -51.15 0.69 -4.61
C GLU A 572 -50.08 1.48 -3.84
N ALA A 573 -49.23 2.29 -4.49
CA ALA A 573 -49.46 3.43 -5.39
C ALA A 573 -50.05 4.67 -4.70
N SER A 574 -49.26 5.75 -4.66
CA SER A 574 -49.64 7.16 -4.89
C SER A 574 -48.38 8.03 -4.70
N LYS A 575 -47.81 8.64 -5.76
CA LYS A 575 -48.03 10.05 -6.22
C LYS A 575 -47.64 11.08 -5.14
N SER A 576 -47.02 12.23 -5.41
CA SER A 576 -46.47 12.94 -6.58
C SER A 576 -46.20 14.36 -6.08
N SER A 577 -45.06 14.97 -6.43
CA SER A 577 -44.87 16.42 -6.64
C SER A 577 -43.35 16.70 -6.68
N GLN A 578 -42.69 16.78 -7.84
CA GLN A 578 -42.54 17.97 -8.70
C GLN A 578 -42.34 19.30 -7.95
N THR A 579 -41.12 19.83 -8.03
CA THR A 579 -40.85 21.17 -8.60
C THR A 579 -39.40 21.28 -9.04
N ALA A 580 -39.20 21.98 -10.15
CA ALA A 580 -37.98 22.07 -10.95
C ALA A 580 -37.33 23.47 -10.88
N ASN A 581 -36.22 23.58 -11.62
CA ASN A 581 -35.52 24.79 -12.13
C ASN A 581 -34.50 25.41 -11.17
N SER A 582 -33.31 25.85 -11.59
CA SER A 582 -32.73 26.12 -12.93
C SER A 582 -31.24 26.48 -12.79
N GLU A 583 -30.42 26.10 -13.79
CA GLU A 583 -29.46 26.90 -14.62
C GLU A 583 -28.80 28.17 -14.03
N GLU A 584 -27.62 28.66 -14.41
CA GLU A 584 -26.45 28.31 -15.26
C GLU A 584 -25.42 29.48 -15.10
N GLU A 585 -24.32 29.40 -15.86
CA GLU A 585 -23.33 30.45 -16.25
C GLU A 585 -22.06 30.57 -15.36
N SER A 586 -20.81 30.34 -15.79
CA SER A 586 -20.01 30.42 -17.05
C SER A 586 -19.07 31.65 -17.13
N VAL A 587 -18.10 31.57 -18.07
CA VAL A 587 -17.06 32.55 -18.52
C VAL A 587 -15.65 32.34 -17.87
N SER A 588 -14.66 31.69 -18.51
CA SER A 588 -13.73 32.06 -19.64
C SER A 588 -12.76 33.23 -19.30
N SER A 589 -11.45 33.29 -19.63
CA SER A 589 -10.74 33.00 -20.89
C SER A 589 -9.19 33.21 -20.78
N THR A 590 -8.40 32.51 -21.63
CA THR A 590 -7.16 32.92 -22.38
C THR A 590 -5.89 33.40 -21.63
N GLY A 591 -4.61 33.18 -22.03
CA GLY A 591 -3.93 32.64 -23.21
C GLY A 591 -2.38 32.82 -23.08
N THR A 592 -1.61 32.04 -23.86
CA THR A 592 -0.13 31.79 -23.98
C THR A 592 0.76 33.02 -24.35
N PRO A 593 2.13 33.00 -24.44
CA PRO A 593 3.02 32.00 -25.10
C PRO A 593 4.44 31.67 -24.51
N VAL A 594 4.86 30.41 -24.72
CA VAL A 594 6.15 29.83 -25.21
C VAL A 594 7.49 30.58 -25.05
N GLN A 595 8.52 29.89 -24.48
CA GLN A 595 9.88 29.76 -25.06
C GLN A 595 10.67 28.57 -24.44
N THR A 596 11.13 27.69 -25.33
CA THR A 596 11.97 26.49 -25.15
C THR A 596 13.47 26.82 -25.07
N MET A 597 14.25 26.10 -24.23
CA MET A 597 15.63 25.70 -24.53
C MET A 597 16.01 24.38 -23.83
N SER A 598 16.78 23.61 -24.58
CA SER A 598 17.24 22.23 -24.48
C SER A 598 18.47 22.00 -23.58
N SER A 599 18.59 20.82 -22.94
CA SER A 599 19.59 19.77 -23.27
C SER A 599 19.73 18.72 -22.14
N GLU A 600 19.46 17.45 -22.46
CA GLU A 600 19.89 16.26 -21.71
C GLU A 600 21.32 15.83 -22.12
N PRO A 601 22.06 15.11 -21.26
CA PRO A 601 23.11 14.20 -21.70
C PRO A 601 22.60 12.75 -21.72
N THR A 602 22.61 12.17 -22.92
CA THR A 602 22.50 10.73 -23.21
C THR A 602 23.55 9.90 -22.47
N VAL A 603 23.12 8.82 -21.79
CA VAL A 603 24.00 7.75 -21.28
C VAL A 603 23.81 6.51 -22.16
N SER A 604 24.92 5.98 -22.67
CA SER A 604 24.98 4.78 -23.50
C SER A 604 24.78 3.50 -22.66
N SER A 605 23.77 2.70 -23.00
CA SER A 605 23.54 1.37 -22.43
C SER A 605 24.27 0.29 -23.24
N THR A 606 25.23 -0.41 -22.62
CA THR A 606 25.69 -1.73 -23.06
C THR A 606 24.71 -2.80 -22.61
N PRO A 607 24.37 -3.81 -23.44
CA PRO A 607 23.44 -4.86 -23.05
C PRO A 607 24.08 -5.81 -22.03
N ASN A 608 23.44 -6.01 -20.88
CA ASN A 608 23.83 -6.99 -19.87
C ASN A 608 23.21 -8.36 -20.16
N ALA A 609 23.93 -9.40 -19.73
CA ALA A 609 23.71 -10.81 -20.01
C ALA A 609 22.33 -11.34 -19.58
N ALA A 610 21.82 -12.32 -20.33
CA ALA A 610 20.52 -12.93 -20.16
C ALA A 610 20.37 -13.66 -18.81
N ALA A 611 19.37 -13.24 -18.02
CA ALA A 611 18.82 -14.01 -16.91
C ALA A 611 17.75 -14.99 -17.43
N LYS A 612 17.55 -16.12 -16.72
CA LYS A 612 16.60 -17.17 -17.12
C LYS A 612 15.15 -16.68 -16.98
N SER A 613 14.47 -16.53 -18.12
CA SER A 613 13.00 -16.49 -18.20
C SER A 613 12.47 -17.90 -17.87
N VAL A 614 11.68 -18.02 -16.80
CA VAL A 614 10.88 -19.24 -16.56
C VAL A 614 9.52 -18.98 -17.18
N ARG A 615 9.24 -19.70 -18.25
CA ARG A 615 8.04 -19.61 -19.08
C ARG A 615 7.09 -20.73 -18.63
N GLY A 616 5.94 -20.39 -18.06
CA GLY A 616 4.87 -21.37 -17.84
C GLY A 616 4.11 -21.59 -19.16
N GLU A 617 4.47 -22.62 -19.92
CA GLU A 617 3.65 -23.10 -21.05
C GLU A 617 2.90 -24.38 -20.66
N LEU A 618 1.60 -24.40 -20.96
CA LEU A 618 0.69 -25.54 -20.78
C LEU A 618 1.17 -26.77 -21.57
N PHE A 619 1.38 -27.91 -20.89
CA PHE A 619 1.47 -29.21 -21.55
C PHE A 619 0.15 -29.98 -21.43
N GLY A 620 -0.66 -29.91 -22.47
CA GLY A 620 -1.78 -30.82 -22.71
C GLY A 620 -1.33 -32.13 -23.35
N SER A 621 -1.51 -33.24 -22.61
CA SER A 621 -1.79 -34.61 -23.07
C SER A 621 -1.24 -35.10 -24.42
N ARG A 622 -0.10 -35.80 -24.38
CA ARG A 622 0.18 -37.15 -24.96
C ARG A 622 1.67 -37.33 -25.23
N ALA A 623 2.40 -37.89 -24.26
CA ALA A 623 3.51 -38.83 -24.44
C ALA A 623 4.23 -39.04 -23.11
N LEU A 624 3.79 -40.01 -22.31
CA LEU A 624 4.65 -40.60 -21.28
C LEU A 624 4.57 -42.12 -21.38
N MET A 625 5.37 -42.64 -22.31
CA MET A 625 5.82 -44.03 -22.38
C MET A 625 7.33 -43.95 -22.45
N LEU A 626 8.01 -44.75 -21.61
CA LEU A 626 9.45 -44.86 -21.36
C LEU A 626 10.00 -43.96 -20.23
N LEU A 627 9.96 -44.49 -19.00
CA LEU A 627 11.17 -44.97 -18.30
C LEU A 627 10.77 -45.61 -16.96
N LEU A 628 10.32 -46.87 -17.04
CA LEU A 628 10.39 -47.82 -15.94
C LEU A 628 11.77 -48.49 -16.04
N SER A 629 12.72 -48.09 -15.18
CA SER A 629 13.81 -48.98 -14.76
C SER A 629 14.68 -48.32 -13.69
N MET A 630 14.79 -49.03 -12.56
CA MET A 630 15.89 -49.00 -11.58
C MET A 630 15.91 -47.85 -10.57
N ASN A 631 15.33 -48.11 -9.39
CA ASN A 631 16.16 -48.31 -8.21
C ASN A 631 15.43 -49.18 -7.18
N LEU A 632 15.97 -50.38 -7.04
CA LEU A 632 15.73 -51.37 -6.00
C LEU A 632 17.05 -51.42 -5.20
N PHE A 633 16.94 -51.51 -3.87
CA PHE A 633 18.03 -51.65 -2.87
C PHE A 633 18.79 -50.35 -2.51
N PHE A 634 18.95 -49.95 -1.24
CA PHE A 634 19.27 -50.75 -0.05
C PHE A 634 18.62 -50.21 1.26
N MET A 635 18.18 -51.19 2.07
CA MET A 635 17.95 -51.28 3.54
C MET A 635 17.18 -50.19 4.29
#